data_AF-A0AAU3NSL3-F1
#
_entry.id   AF-A0AAU3NSL3-F1
#
_cell.length_a   1.000
_cell.length_b   1.000
_cell.length_c   1.000
_cell.angle_alpha   90.00
_cell.angle_beta   90.00
_cell.angle_gamma   90.00
#
_symmetry.space_group_name_H-M   'P 1'
#
loop_
_entity.id
_entity.type
_entity.pdbx_description
1 polymer ?
#
loop_
_entity_poly.entity_id
_entity_poly.type
_entity_poly.pdbx_seq_one_letter_code
_entity_poly.pdbx_strand_id
1 'polypeptide(L)'
;MAGSKGRGRGWAAPRAQTPQAEELARFLRNLVDLHGFTLRALEKAMPYGKSTISSNLDGRVPPESFVIDLVKAVVKEPRKQEIDLARARQLWRDADKPIAPPAGAPVPAGGAIALAHKTHDELVSVYSHTMELERERAGAHQLVLLLLGLVGRLQNEVTQLQAVPNTQERLAVLEEQLRTATLELERARDARQEAELLAARAQQQTVSLQEELAQLRAAMPQSGIALAFKVTPEDLPQEFQEEFFLADVDRALRTAQGFLEEGAQRRGHLVDDLGSDAAGPLEARQVGEGWLIVALLLGRLLGCVLMMAGAVLYYTVKTWVTASSNWLGFPDLLVMFGIVLLVDPWDIAWNTVRPWVLRIFTDQREPVVWDLTVREVLVRVLRVPWAAAATAAAVLSVATVSWWSPWILLATVPVGLGTMTYAVIGRNRHAVDVVAPVLSAGVAGLRALLPAEHPLHETATTTPQQAPSTKG
;
A
#
# COMPACT_ATOMS: atom_id res chain seq x y z
N MET A 1 -7.76 41.29 10.42
CA MET A 1 -7.20 41.29 9.05
C MET A 1 -5.92 42.11 9.04
N ALA A 2 -4.76 41.47 9.22
CA ALA A 2 -3.46 42.13 9.22
C ALA A 2 -2.95 42.20 7.77
N GLY A 3 -2.84 43.42 7.24
CA GLY A 3 -2.42 43.66 5.85
C GLY A 3 -0.99 43.18 5.60
N SER A 4 -0.81 42.38 4.54
CA SER A 4 0.48 41.92 4.03
C SER A 4 1.28 43.09 3.45
N LYS A 5 1.90 43.90 4.32
CA LYS A 5 2.85 44.93 3.92
C LYS A 5 4.12 44.28 3.38
N GLY A 6 4.31 44.39 2.06
CA GLY A 6 5.62 44.26 1.41
C GLY A 6 5.99 42.87 0.91
N ARG A 7 5.18 42.23 0.05
CA ARG A 7 5.76 41.26 -0.89
C ARG A 7 6.70 42.04 -1.81
N GLY A 8 7.99 41.77 -1.69
CA GLY A 8 9.01 42.35 -2.56
C GLY A 8 8.70 42.10 -4.03
N ARG A 9 9.38 42.84 -4.92
CA ARG A 9 9.29 42.64 -6.38
C ARG A 9 9.43 41.15 -6.68
N GLY A 10 8.41 40.56 -7.31
CA GLY A 10 8.42 39.14 -7.67
C GLY A 10 9.65 38.78 -8.50
N TRP A 11 10.06 37.52 -8.44
CA TRP A 11 11.20 37.02 -9.22
C TRP A 11 11.02 37.32 -10.71
N ALA A 12 12.10 37.75 -11.38
CA ALA A 12 12.10 37.80 -12.84
C ALA A 12 12.01 36.37 -13.40
N ALA A 13 11.60 36.18 -14.66
CA ALA A 13 11.63 34.86 -15.29
C ALA A 13 13.05 34.24 -15.22
N PRO A 14 13.20 32.93 -14.92
CA PRO A 14 14.51 32.30 -14.81
C PRO A 14 15.25 32.36 -16.15
N ARG A 15 16.56 32.62 -16.12
CA ARG A 15 17.43 32.67 -17.30
C ARG A 15 18.15 31.34 -17.46
N ALA A 16 17.40 30.25 -17.58
CA ALA A 16 17.94 28.91 -17.71
C ALA A 16 18.41 28.61 -19.15
N GLN A 17 19.44 27.77 -19.29
CA GLN A 17 19.95 27.34 -20.60
C GLN A 17 19.14 26.18 -21.20
N THR A 18 18.48 25.40 -20.35
CA THR A 18 17.65 24.24 -20.74
C THR A 18 16.27 24.36 -20.10
N PRO A 19 15.21 23.82 -20.75
CA PRO A 19 13.86 23.87 -20.19
C PRO A 19 13.77 23.12 -18.85
N GLN A 20 14.51 22.03 -18.68
CA GLN A 20 14.56 21.26 -17.43
C GLN A 20 15.19 22.08 -16.28
N ALA A 21 16.25 22.85 -16.56
CA ALA A 21 16.84 23.75 -15.58
C ALA A 21 15.90 24.91 -15.22
N GLU A 22 15.08 25.37 -16.18
CA GLU A 22 14.06 26.38 -15.93
C GLU A 22 12.96 25.85 -14.99
N GLU A 23 12.50 24.62 -15.23
CA GLU A 23 11.49 23.96 -14.40
C GLU A 23 11.97 23.76 -12.96
N LEU A 24 13.21 23.27 -12.79
CA LEU A 24 13.84 23.17 -11.47
C LEU A 24 13.90 24.54 -10.78
N ALA A 25 14.35 25.59 -11.47
CA ALA A 25 14.45 26.93 -10.89
C ALA A 25 13.09 27.50 -10.50
N ARG A 26 12.04 27.30 -11.32
CA ARG A 26 10.66 27.69 -10.98
C ARG A 26 10.17 26.93 -9.76
N PHE A 27 10.40 25.62 -9.68
CA PHE A 27 10.00 24.79 -8.54
C PHE A 27 10.65 25.29 -7.24
N LEU A 28 11.97 25.53 -7.24
CA LEU A 28 12.69 26.02 -6.07
C LEU A 28 12.23 27.43 -5.64
N ARG A 29 11.98 28.34 -6.60
CA ARG A 29 11.42 29.67 -6.30
C ARG A 29 10.02 29.60 -5.71
N ASN A 30 9.16 28.74 -6.27
CA ASN A 30 7.81 28.55 -5.77
C ASN A 30 7.81 28.03 -4.34
N LEU A 31 8.72 27.11 -3.97
CA LEU A 31 8.88 26.68 -2.58
C LEU A 31 9.27 27.84 -1.66
N VAL A 32 10.26 28.65 -2.06
CA VAL A 32 10.70 29.82 -1.28
C VAL A 32 9.55 30.81 -1.08
N ASP A 33 8.78 31.10 -2.13
CA ASP A 33 7.65 32.04 -2.09
C ASP A 33 6.46 31.50 -1.28
N LEU A 34 6.13 30.22 -1.43
CA LEU A 34 5.04 29.54 -0.72
C LEU A 34 5.24 29.58 0.79
N HIS A 35 6.48 29.36 1.23
CA HIS A 35 6.86 29.40 2.64
C HIS A 35 7.30 30.79 3.13
N GLY A 36 7.24 31.81 2.25
CA GLY A 36 7.52 33.19 2.61
C GLY A 36 8.97 33.48 3.00
N PHE A 37 9.93 32.69 2.52
CA PHE A 37 11.34 32.90 2.82
C PHE A 37 11.92 34.06 2.00
N THR A 38 12.67 34.94 2.66
CA THR A 38 13.46 35.97 1.97
C THR A 38 14.88 35.47 1.72
N LEU A 39 15.57 36.01 0.72
CA LEU A 39 16.99 35.68 0.45
C LEU A 39 17.89 35.86 1.68
N ARG A 40 17.61 36.84 2.55
CA ARG A 40 18.36 37.04 3.81
C ARG A 40 18.06 35.96 4.85
N ALA A 41 16.84 35.42 4.86
CA ALA A 41 16.49 34.31 5.75
C ALA A 41 17.15 33.00 5.28
N LEU A 42 17.18 32.76 3.96
CA LEU A 42 17.87 31.62 3.37
C LEU A 42 19.38 31.64 3.63
N GLU A 43 20.03 32.80 3.48
CA GLU A 43 21.46 32.98 3.78
C GLU A 43 21.82 32.64 5.24
N LYS A 44 20.89 32.84 6.18
CA LYS A 44 21.08 32.43 7.58
C LYS A 44 20.82 30.94 7.82
N ALA A 45 19.95 30.33 7.03
CA ALA A 45 19.51 28.96 7.21
C ALA A 45 20.39 27.95 6.47
N MET A 46 21.16 28.39 5.47
CA MET A 46 21.95 27.55 4.59
C MET A 46 23.43 27.99 4.58
N PRO A 47 24.38 27.11 4.25
CA PRO A 47 25.82 27.43 4.23
C PRO A 47 26.24 28.25 2.99
N TYR A 48 25.32 28.89 2.27
CA TYR A 48 25.57 29.58 1.01
C TYR A 48 25.32 31.09 1.15
N GLY A 49 26.22 31.92 0.60
CA GLY A 49 26.03 33.36 0.57
C GLY A 49 24.87 33.80 -0.34
N LYS A 50 24.29 34.96 -0.06
CA LYS A 50 23.13 35.51 -0.79
C LYS A 50 23.28 35.52 -2.32
N SER A 51 24.46 35.89 -2.82
CA SER A 51 24.73 35.95 -4.26
C SER A 51 24.68 34.56 -4.92
N THR A 52 25.20 33.54 -4.24
CA THR A 52 25.17 32.14 -4.71
C THR A 52 23.75 31.61 -4.72
N ILE A 53 22.98 31.87 -3.65
CA ILE A 53 21.56 31.50 -3.57
C ILE A 53 20.80 32.14 -4.74
N SER A 54 20.98 33.45 -4.95
CA SER A 54 20.32 34.17 -6.04
C SER A 54 20.70 33.62 -7.42
N SER A 55 21.96 33.29 -7.66
CA SER A 55 22.42 32.77 -8.96
C SER A 55 21.87 31.36 -9.25
N ASN A 56 21.83 30.49 -8.25
CA ASN A 56 21.29 29.14 -8.37
C ASN A 56 19.77 29.15 -8.61
N LEU A 57 19.07 30.08 -7.95
CA LEU A 57 17.64 30.29 -8.21
C LEU A 57 17.38 30.95 -9.57
N ASP A 58 18.38 31.51 -10.27
CA ASP A 58 18.19 32.22 -11.56
C ASP A 58 18.18 31.34 -12.81
N GLY A 59 18.20 30.01 -12.65
CA GLY A 59 18.13 29.07 -13.78
C GLY A 59 19.45 28.38 -14.12
N ARG A 60 20.54 28.68 -13.39
CA ARG A 60 21.75 27.85 -13.43
C ARG A 60 21.47 26.55 -12.67
N VAL A 61 21.79 25.40 -13.27
CA VAL A 61 21.65 24.09 -12.59
C VAL A 61 22.54 24.09 -11.33
N PRO A 62 21.95 24.06 -10.12
CA PRO A 62 22.70 24.05 -8.88
C PRO A 62 23.25 22.66 -8.58
N PRO A 63 24.25 22.52 -7.69
CA PRO A 63 24.65 21.22 -7.18
C PRO A 63 23.52 20.57 -6.37
N GLU A 64 23.46 19.23 -6.34
CA GLU A 64 22.38 18.50 -5.63
C GLU A 64 22.30 18.89 -4.14
N SER A 65 23.44 19.09 -3.48
CA SER A 65 23.50 19.50 -2.07
C SER A 65 22.79 20.83 -1.81
N PHE A 66 22.88 21.79 -2.74
CA PHE A 66 22.15 23.06 -2.63
C PHE A 66 20.63 22.84 -2.67
N VAL A 67 20.15 21.94 -3.55
CA VAL A 67 18.73 21.60 -3.67
C VAL A 67 18.22 20.96 -2.38
N ILE A 68 18.97 20.00 -1.85
CA ILE A 68 18.65 19.31 -0.59
C ILE A 68 18.60 20.31 0.57
N ASP A 69 19.62 21.16 0.71
CA ASP A 69 19.71 22.14 1.79
C ASP A 69 18.60 23.20 1.70
N LEU A 70 18.22 23.62 0.49
CA LEU A 70 17.12 24.56 0.29
C LEU A 70 15.79 23.96 0.75
N VAL A 71 15.46 22.75 0.31
CA VAL A 71 14.20 22.08 0.69
C VAL A 71 14.14 21.87 2.20
N LYS A 72 15.25 21.40 2.81
CA LYS A 72 15.36 21.22 4.27
C LYS A 72 15.21 22.53 5.04
N ALA A 73 15.75 23.64 4.51
CA ALA A 73 15.65 24.94 5.17
C ALA A 73 14.24 25.54 5.09
N VAL A 74 13.53 25.29 3.99
CA VAL A 74 12.23 25.91 3.68
C VAL A 74 11.05 25.11 4.24
N VAL A 75 11.06 23.79 4.07
CA VAL A 75 9.95 22.89 4.43
C VAL A 75 10.20 22.27 5.80
N LYS A 76 9.47 22.75 6.83
CA LYS A 76 9.64 22.29 8.22
C LYS A 76 8.90 20.99 8.55
N GLU A 77 7.89 20.63 7.76
CA GLU A 77 7.05 19.47 8.01
C GLU A 77 7.69 18.22 7.38
N PRO A 78 8.09 17.21 8.17
CA PRO A 78 8.96 16.12 7.68
C PRO A 78 8.33 15.32 6.53
N ARG A 79 7.02 15.03 6.58
CA ARG A 79 6.33 14.31 5.49
C ARG A 79 6.31 15.09 4.18
N LYS A 80 6.04 16.40 4.23
CA LYS A 80 6.07 17.24 3.02
C LYS A 80 7.49 17.41 2.50
N GLN A 81 8.43 17.57 3.42
CA GLN A 81 9.85 17.68 3.10
C GLN A 81 10.33 16.45 2.32
N GLU A 82 9.95 15.23 2.71
CA GLU A 82 10.29 14.01 1.95
C GLU A 82 9.72 14.02 0.52
N ILE A 83 8.45 14.42 0.36
CA ILE A 83 7.77 14.51 -0.93
C ILE A 83 8.43 15.56 -1.82
N ASP A 84 8.63 16.77 -1.29
CA ASP A 84 9.23 17.89 -2.03
C ASP A 84 10.69 17.60 -2.39
N LEU A 85 11.43 16.93 -1.50
CA LEU A 85 12.82 16.53 -1.75
C LEU A 85 12.90 15.45 -2.84
N ALA A 86 11.98 14.47 -2.84
CA ALA A 86 11.90 13.48 -3.91
C ALA A 86 11.63 14.13 -5.27
N ARG A 87 10.69 15.07 -5.34
CA ARG A 87 10.40 15.83 -6.57
C ARG A 87 11.56 16.72 -6.99
N ALA A 88 12.19 17.43 -6.05
CA ALA A 88 13.34 18.28 -6.32
C ALA A 88 14.53 17.49 -6.88
N ARG A 89 14.81 16.29 -6.34
CA ARG A 89 15.85 15.39 -6.85
C ARG A 89 15.56 14.87 -8.24
N GLN A 90 14.31 14.58 -8.56
CA GLN A 90 13.92 14.19 -9.91
C GLN A 90 14.19 15.32 -10.91
N LEU A 91 13.66 16.52 -10.64
CA LEU A 91 13.88 17.70 -11.49
C LEU A 91 15.37 18.06 -11.61
N TRP A 92 16.14 17.86 -10.54
CA TRP A 92 17.60 18.06 -10.58
C TRP A 92 18.29 17.07 -11.51
N ARG A 93 17.94 15.78 -11.46
CA ARG A 93 18.52 14.77 -12.38
C ARG A 93 18.20 15.08 -13.83
N ASP A 94 16.97 15.52 -14.10
CA ASP A 94 16.53 15.88 -15.45
C ASP A 94 17.24 17.14 -15.96
N ALA A 95 17.55 18.08 -15.06
CA ALA A 95 18.29 19.30 -15.37
C ALA A 95 19.82 19.09 -15.52
N ASP A 96 20.42 18.22 -14.70
CA ASP A 96 21.85 17.89 -14.73
C ASP A 96 22.22 17.06 -15.96
N LYS A 97 21.36 16.12 -16.34
CA LYS A 97 21.47 15.32 -17.56
C LYS A 97 20.30 15.63 -18.47
N PRO A 98 20.30 16.80 -19.13
CA PRO A 98 19.24 17.14 -20.04
C PRO A 98 19.22 16.07 -21.13
N ILE A 99 18.12 15.32 -21.15
CA ILE A 99 17.86 14.39 -22.23
C ILE A 99 17.83 15.26 -23.48
N ALA A 100 18.81 15.05 -24.37
CA ALA A 100 18.85 15.75 -25.64
C ALA A 100 17.48 15.54 -26.28
N PRO A 101 16.74 16.61 -26.61
CA PRO A 101 15.46 16.45 -27.29
C PRO A 101 15.73 15.55 -28.50
N PRO A 102 14.96 14.46 -28.66
CA PRO A 102 15.23 13.48 -29.71
C PRO A 102 15.39 14.26 -31.02
N ALA A 103 16.55 14.11 -31.66
CA ALA A 103 16.89 14.81 -32.88
C ALA A 103 15.73 14.58 -33.85
N GLY A 104 14.97 15.66 -34.11
CA GLY A 104 13.61 15.55 -34.62
C GLY A 104 13.57 14.80 -35.94
N ALA A 105 13.00 13.61 -35.93
CA ALA A 105 12.16 13.22 -37.04
C ALA A 105 11.00 14.24 -37.03
N PRO A 106 10.78 15.01 -38.11
CA PRO A 106 9.64 15.91 -38.18
C PRO A 106 8.38 15.07 -38.06
N VAL A 107 7.80 15.04 -36.84
CA VAL A 107 6.46 14.52 -36.65
C VAL A 107 5.57 15.45 -37.48
N PRO A 108 4.86 14.94 -38.49
CA PRO A 108 4.00 15.78 -39.30
C PRO A 108 3.06 16.53 -38.36
N ALA A 109 3.01 17.86 -38.48
CA ALA A 109 2.29 18.74 -37.54
C ALA A 109 0.83 18.30 -37.30
N GLY A 110 0.21 17.60 -38.27
CA GLY A 110 -1.11 17.01 -38.11
C GLY A 110 -1.21 15.87 -37.08
N GLY A 111 -0.17 15.05 -36.92
CA GLY A 111 -0.14 13.93 -35.96
C GLY A 111 -0.04 14.39 -34.51
N ALA A 112 0.73 15.45 -34.26
CA ALA A 112 0.88 16.00 -32.90
C ALA A 112 -0.40 16.71 -32.42
N ILE A 113 -1.11 17.40 -33.31
CA ILE A 113 -2.43 18.01 -33.01
C ILE A 113 -3.46 16.92 -32.71
N ALA A 114 -3.52 15.86 -33.51
CA ALA A 114 -4.44 14.74 -33.27
C ALA A 114 -4.16 14.03 -31.92
N LEU A 115 -2.88 13.84 -31.57
CA LEU A 115 -2.50 13.27 -30.28
C LEU A 115 -2.85 14.20 -29.11
N ALA A 116 -2.65 15.52 -29.27
CA ALA A 116 -3.03 16.51 -28.26
C ALA A 116 -4.55 16.56 -28.04
N HIS A 117 -5.36 16.41 -29.09
CA HIS A 117 -6.81 16.27 -28.94
C HIS A 117 -7.20 14.98 -28.22
N LYS A 118 -6.61 13.84 -28.60
CA LYS A 118 -6.89 12.55 -27.93
C LYS A 118 -6.57 12.60 -26.44
N THR A 119 -5.37 13.08 -26.08
CA THR A 119 -4.93 13.23 -24.68
C THR A 119 -5.77 14.26 -23.92
N HIS A 120 -6.29 15.29 -24.60
CA HIS A 120 -7.23 16.21 -23.99
C HIS A 120 -8.59 15.56 -23.70
N ASP A 121 -9.15 14.81 -24.66
CA ASP A 121 -10.43 14.11 -24.50
C ASP A 121 -10.33 13.07 -23.37
N GLU A 122 -9.20 12.35 -23.29
CA GLU A 122 -8.89 11.42 -22.20
C GLU A 122 -8.75 12.11 -20.84
N LEU A 123 -8.16 13.30 -20.80
CA LEU A 123 -8.10 14.07 -19.55
C LEU A 123 -9.49 14.53 -19.11
N VAL A 124 -10.34 14.96 -20.06
CA VAL A 124 -11.73 15.34 -19.76
C VAL A 124 -12.50 14.14 -19.20
N SER A 125 -12.36 12.94 -19.77
CA SER A 125 -13.03 11.73 -19.27
C SER A 125 -12.53 11.32 -17.87
N VAL A 126 -11.22 11.29 -17.64
CA VAL A 126 -10.64 11.01 -16.32
C VAL A 126 -11.09 12.05 -15.29
N TYR A 127 -11.21 13.32 -15.68
CA TYR A 127 -11.68 14.37 -14.81
C TYR A 127 -13.16 14.19 -14.42
N SER A 128 -14.03 13.84 -15.38
CA SER A 128 -15.42 13.50 -15.07
C SER A 128 -15.52 12.30 -14.12
N HIS A 129 -14.74 11.24 -14.36
CA HIS A 129 -14.73 10.08 -13.46
C HIS A 129 -14.23 10.44 -12.05
N THR A 130 -13.24 11.33 -11.95
CA THR A 130 -12.75 11.82 -10.65
C THR A 130 -13.84 12.58 -9.89
N MET A 131 -14.59 13.43 -10.58
CA MET A 131 -15.71 14.16 -9.97
C MET A 131 -16.82 13.21 -9.51
N GLU A 132 -17.13 12.17 -10.29
CA GLU A 132 -18.08 11.13 -9.92
C GLU A 132 -17.63 10.35 -8.68
N LEU A 133 -16.36 9.94 -8.63
CA LEU A 133 -15.78 9.27 -7.45
C LEU A 133 -15.78 10.17 -6.21
N GLU A 134 -15.50 11.47 -6.36
CA GLU A 134 -15.56 12.42 -5.24
C GLU A 134 -16.99 12.58 -4.71
N ARG A 135 -17.99 12.59 -5.60
CA ARG A 135 -19.42 12.59 -5.22
C ARG A 135 -19.80 11.31 -4.48
N GLU A 136 -19.40 10.15 -4.99
CA GLU A 136 -19.67 8.87 -4.32
C GLU A 136 -19.00 8.78 -2.96
N ARG A 137 -17.75 9.24 -2.85
CA ARG A 137 -17.04 9.31 -1.58
C ARG A 137 -17.78 10.19 -0.57
N ALA A 138 -18.24 11.36 -1.00
CA ALA A 138 -19.02 12.26 -0.15
C ALA A 138 -20.33 11.62 0.30
N GLY A 139 -21.06 10.98 -0.62
CA GLY A 139 -22.30 10.24 -0.32
C GLY A 139 -22.08 9.08 0.65
N ALA A 140 -21.05 8.24 0.42
CA ALA A 140 -20.70 7.15 1.32
C ALA A 140 -20.27 7.65 2.70
N HIS A 141 -19.55 8.77 2.77
CA HIS A 141 -19.19 9.39 4.05
C HIS A 141 -20.43 9.86 4.82
N GLN A 142 -21.37 10.55 4.15
CA GLN A 142 -22.62 10.99 4.77
C GLN A 142 -23.45 9.79 5.26
N LEU A 143 -23.53 8.72 4.47
CA LEU A 143 -24.24 7.50 4.87
C LEU A 143 -23.63 6.85 6.12
N VAL A 144 -22.29 6.80 6.22
CA VAL A 144 -21.60 6.32 7.43
C VAL A 144 -21.99 7.15 8.66
N LEU A 145 -22.10 8.48 8.54
CA LEU A 145 -22.50 9.34 9.64
C LEU A 145 -23.96 9.08 10.06
N LEU A 146 -24.87 8.94 9.09
CA LEU A 146 -26.28 8.65 9.34
C LEU A 146 -26.48 7.29 10.01
N LEU A 147 -25.84 6.23 9.50
CA LEU A 147 -25.91 4.89 10.08
C LEU A 147 -25.28 4.83 11.48
N LEU A 148 -24.20 5.57 11.72
CA LEU A 148 -23.61 5.67 13.05
C LEU A 148 -24.60 6.32 14.06
N GLY A 149 -25.30 7.37 13.65
CA GLY A 149 -26.35 8.00 14.45
C GLY A 149 -27.51 7.04 14.74
N LEU A 150 -27.95 6.29 13.73
CA LEU A 150 -29.01 5.28 13.86
C LEU A 150 -28.64 4.17 14.84
N VAL A 151 -27.43 3.60 14.72
CA VAL A 151 -26.92 2.57 15.65
C VAL A 151 -26.89 3.09 17.08
N GLY A 152 -26.42 4.33 17.29
CA GLY A 152 -26.40 4.94 18.62
C GLY A 152 -27.81 5.10 19.22
N ARG A 153 -28.80 5.49 18.40
CA ARG A 153 -30.20 5.58 18.85
C ARG A 153 -30.79 4.22 19.18
N LEU A 154 -30.61 3.22 18.32
CA LEU A 154 -31.12 1.85 18.56
C LEU A 154 -30.50 1.24 19.83
N GLN A 155 -29.21 1.45 20.09
CA GLN A 155 -28.57 1.01 21.34
C GLN A 155 -29.21 1.65 22.58
N ASN A 156 -29.51 2.96 22.51
CA ASN A 156 -30.20 3.65 23.60
C ASN A 156 -31.63 3.13 23.80
N GLU A 157 -32.36 2.83 22.72
CA GLU A 157 -33.73 2.27 22.82
C GLU A 157 -33.72 0.84 23.37
N VAL A 158 -32.76 -0.01 22.95
CA VAL A 158 -32.58 -1.37 23.50
C VAL A 158 -32.28 -1.32 24.99
N THR A 159 -31.35 -0.47 25.43
CA THR A 159 -31.00 -0.34 26.86
C THR A 159 -32.17 0.19 27.71
N GLN A 160 -32.99 1.10 27.19
CA GLN A 160 -34.19 1.58 27.86
C GLN A 160 -35.26 0.49 27.97
N LEU A 161 -35.49 -0.28 26.91
CA LEU A 161 -36.52 -1.33 26.88
C LEU A 161 -36.14 -2.57 27.69
N GLN A 162 -34.85 -2.88 27.83
CA GLN A 162 -34.36 -3.94 28.72
C GLN A 162 -34.75 -3.70 30.20
N ALA A 163 -34.97 -2.45 30.60
CA ALA A 163 -35.39 -2.11 31.95
C ALA A 163 -36.90 -2.31 32.20
N VAL A 164 -37.70 -2.55 31.15
CA VAL A 164 -39.16 -2.64 31.25
C VAL A 164 -39.61 -4.10 31.12
N PRO A 165 -40.28 -4.69 32.13
CA PRO A 165 -40.84 -6.04 32.00
C PRO A 165 -42.02 -6.06 31.01
N ASN A 166 -42.20 -7.16 30.27
CA ASN A 166 -43.24 -7.40 29.23
C ASN A 166 -43.02 -6.79 27.84
N THR A 167 -41.78 -6.45 27.44
CA THR A 167 -41.45 -5.89 26.11
C THR A 167 -40.57 -6.81 25.25
N GLN A 168 -40.58 -8.13 25.49
CA GLN A 168 -39.68 -9.08 24.82
C GLN A 168 -39.79 -9.07 23.29
N GLU A 169 -41.01 -8.96 22.75
CA GLU A 169 -41.23 -8.95 21.29
C GLU A 169 -40.64 -7.69 20.63
N ARG A 170 -40.81 -6.52 21.27
CA ARG A 170 -40.23 -5.25 20.77
C ARG A 170 -38.72 -5.23 20.87
N LEU A 171 -38.17 -5.82 21.93
CA LEU A 171 -36.74 -5.96 22.11
C LEU A 171 -36.12 -6.82 21.00
N ALA A 172 -36.75 -7.95 20.66
CA ALA A 172 -36.27 -8.80 19.56
C ALA A 172 -36.25 -8.07 18.21
N VAL A 173 -37.26 -7.25 17.91
CA VAL A 173 -37.30 -6.42 16.69
C VAL A 173 -36.17 -5.39 16.68
N LEU A 174 -35.94 -4.67 17.79
CA LEU A 174 -34.88 -3.67 17.88
C LEU A 174 -33.48 -4.27 17.83
N GLU A 175 -33.26 -5.44 18.44
CA GLU A 175 -31.99 -6.15 18.35
C GLU A 175 -31.68 -6.57 16.91
N GLU A 176 -32.69 -7.02 16.16
CA GLU A 176 -32.52 -7.35 14.74
C GLU A 176 -32.24 -6.09 13.91
N GLN A 177 -32.99 -5.00 14.12
CA GLN A 177 -32.72 -3.72 13.45
C GLN A 177 -31.32 -3.19 13.74
N LEU A 178 -30.86 -3.31 14.99
CA LEU A 178 -29.50 -2.94 15.39
C LEU A 178 -28.47 -3.80 14.68
N ARG A 179 -28.68 -5.11 14.62
CA ARG A 179 -27.78 -6.04 13.90
C ARG A 179 -27.69 -5.66 12.42
N THR A 180 -28.82 -5.42 11.76
CA THR A 180 -28.86 -4.98 10.36
C THR A 180 -28.15 -3.63 10.18
N ALA A 181 -28.43 -2.64 11.04
CA ALA A 181 -27.79 -1.32 10.98
C ALA A 181 -26.27 -1.40 11.17
N THR A 182 -25.77 -2.26 12.06
CA THR A 182 -24.32 -2.46 12.25
C THR A 182 -23.64 -3.08 11.04
N LEU A 183 -24.30 -4.05 10.40
CA LEU A 183 -23.81 -4.70 9.20
C LEU A 183 -23.77 -3.72 8.01
N GLU A 184 -24.81 -2.91 7.83
CA GLU A 184 -24.83 -1.86 6.80
C GLU A 184 -23.80 -0.76 7.07
N LEU A 185 -23.52 -0.43 8.34
CA LEU A 185 -22.45 0.50 8.69
C LEU A 185 -21.07 -0.02 8.30
N GLU A 186 -20.80 -1.32 8.51
CA GLU A 186 -19.57 -1.96 8.05
C GLU A 186 -19.45 -1.91 6.53
N ARG A 187 -20.51 -2.30 5.80
CA ARG A 187 -20.57 -2.19 4.33
C ARG A 187 -20.32 -0.77 3.83
N ALA A 188 -20.91 0.23 4.48
CA ALA A 188 -20.73 1.63 4.10
C ALA A 188 -19.28 2.11 4.33
N ARG A 189 -18.60 1.61 5.37
CA ARG A 189 -17.18 1.91 5.62
C ARG A 189 -16.29 1.30 4.55
N ASP A 190 -16.54 0.05 4.17
CA ASP A 190 -15.79 -0.63 3.12
C ASP A 190 -15.99 0.07 1.78
N ALA A 191 -17.24 0.42 1.43
CA ALA A 191 -17.56 1.20 0.23
C ALA A 191 -16.85 2.56 0.20
N ARG A 192 -16.77 3.26 1.34
CA ARG A 192 -16.02 4.52 1.44
C ARG A 192 -14.53 4.30 1.21
N GLN A 193 -13.93 3.28 1.82
CA GLN A 193 -12.50 2.99 1.66
C GLN A 193 -12.18 2.66 0.20
N GLU A 194 -13.03 1.88 -0.45
CA GLU A 194 -12.92 1.56 -1.88
C GLU A 194 -12.98 2.83 -2.75
N ALA A 195 -13.99 3.69 -2.53
CA ALA A 195 -14.10 4.97 -3.23
C ALA A 195 -12.87 5.87 -3.00
N GLU A 196 -12.32 5.90 -1.79
CA GLU A 196 -11.09 6.65 -1.47
C GLU A 196 -9.87 6.14 -2.25
N LEU A 197 -9.74 4.82 -2.38
CA LEU A 197 -8.65 4.21 -3.16
C LEU A 197 -8.81 4.50 -4.66
N LEU A 198 -10.02 4.41 -5.20
CA LEU A 198 -10.28 4.71 -6.61
C LEU A 198 -10.04 6.19 -6.91
N ALA A 199 -10.51 7.10 -6.05
CA ALA A 199 -10.25 8.52 -6.20
C ALA A 199 -8.75 8.84 -6.18
N ALA A 200 -7.98 8.20 -5.29
CA ALA A 200 -6.53 8.37 -5.25
C ALA A 200 -5.85 7.90 -6.54
N ARG A 201 -6.32 6.80 -7.15
CA ARG A 201 -5.82 6.31 -8.45
C ARG A 201 -6.17 7.26 -9.60
N ALA A 202 -7.41 7.72 -9.67
CA ALA A 202 -7.86 8.66 -10.71
C ALA A 202 -7.11 9.99 -10.64
N GLN A 203 -6.81 10.48 -9.42
CA GLN A 203 -5.96 11.66 -9.22
C GLN A 203 -4.54 11.43 -9.74
N GLN A 204 -3.94 10.26 -9.50
CA GLN A 204 -2.61 9.94 -10.03
C GLN A 204 -2.59 9.92 -11.57
N GLN A 205 -3.61 9.35 -12.22
CA GLN A 205 -3.74 9.36 -13.68
C GLN A 205 -3.95 10.77 -14.23
N THR A 206 -4.74 11.59 -13.55
CA THR A 206 -4.93 13.00 -13.92
C THR A 206 -3.59 13.74 -13.92
N VAL A 207 -2.77 13.53 -12.90
CA VAL A 207 -1.44 14.15 -12.80
C VAL A 207 -0.53 13.67 -13.94
N SER A 208 -0.50 12.37 -14.25
CA SER A 208 0.33 11.85 -15.34
C SER A 208 -0.11 12.39 -16.71
N LEU A 209 -1.41 12.42 -17.00
CA LEU A 209 -1.93 12.97 -18.26
C LEU A 209 -1.69 14.48 -18.37
N GLN A 210 -1.76 15.21 -17.25
CA GLN A 210 -1.39 16.64 -17.22
C GLN A 210 0.09 16.84 -17.52
N GLU A 211 0.98 15.99 -16.98
CA GLU A 211 2.40 16.02 -17.28
C GLU A 211 2.67 15.71 -18.77
N GLU A 212 1.98 14.72 -19.35
CA GLU A 212 2.08 14.41 -20.79
C GLU A 212 1.60 15.56 -21.68
N LEU A 213 0.46 16.18 -21.35
CA LEU A 213 -0.01 17.37 -22.06
C LEU A 213 0.95 18.55 -21.91
N ALA A 214 1.57 18.74 -20.74
CA ALA A 214 2.57 19.78 -20.54
C ALA A 214 3.81 19.54 -21.43
N GLN A 215 4.24 18.28 -21.56
CA GLN A 215 5.33 17.90 -22.47
C GLN A 215 4.96 18.14 -23.94
N LEU A 216 3.74 17.77 -24.36
CA LEU A 216 3.26 18.02 -25.72
C LEU A 216 3.13 19.53 -26.02
N ARG A 217 2.66 20.33 -25.06
CA ARG A 217 2.60 21.80 -25.19
C ARG A 217 3.98 22.43 -25.26
N ALA A 218 4.94 21.95 -24.47
CA ALA A 218 6.32 22.42 -24.54
C ALA A 218 6.96 22.13 -25.90
N ALA A 219 6.59 21.01 -26.54
CA ALA A 219 6.97 20.70 -27.91
C ALA A 219 6.22 21.52 -28.98
N MET A 220 5.06 22.10 -28.66
CA MET A 220 4.20 22.87 -29.57
C MET A 220 3.84 24.28 -29.04
N PRO A 221 4.82 25.20 -28.94
CA PRO A 221 4.65 26.50 -28.28
C PRO A 221 3.67 27.49 -28.94
N GLN A 222 3.11 27.20 -30.13
CA GLN A 222 2.22 28.11 -30.87
C GLN A 222 0.71 27.84 -30.70
N SER A 223 0.30 26.80 -29.98
CA SER A 223 -1.13 26.47 -29.82
C SER A 223 -1.74 27.19 -28.60
N GLY A 224 -2.31 28.38 -28.82
CA GLY A 224 -2.93 29.22 -27.80
C GLY A 224 -4.29 28.72 -27.26
N ILE A 225 -4.39 27.43 -26.91
CA ILE A 225 -5.65 26.85 -26.39
C ILE A 225 -5.69 27.04 -24.87
N ALA A 226 -6.36 28.12 -24.43
CA ALA A 226 -6.70 28.34 -23.02
C ALA A 226 -8.10 27.76 -22.73
N LEU A 227 -8.15 26.59 -22.10
CA LEU A 227 -9.40 25.98 -21.64
C LEU A 227 -9.57 26.23 -20.14
N ALA A 228 -10.58 27.03 -19.80
CA ALA A 228 -10.99 27.27 -18.41
C ALA A 228 -12.13 26.30 -18.06
N PHE A 229 -11.82 25.23 -17.32
CA PHE A 229 -12.84 24.36 -16.74
C PHE A 229 -13.31 24.97 -15.43
N LYS A 230 -14.59 25.37 -15.35
CA LYS A 230 -15.20 25.89 -14.13
C LYS A 230 -16.14 24.83 -13.58
N VAL A 231 -15.69 24.10 -12.57
CA VAL A 231 -16.56 23.19 -11.82
C VAL A 231 -17.41 24.02 -10.87
N THR A 232 -18.73 23.83 -10.95
CA THR A 232 -19.66 24.37 -9.96
C THR A 232 -19.95 23.23 -8.98
N PRO A 233 -19.72 23.39 -7.66
CA PRO A 233 -20.14 22.40 -6.68
C PRO A 233 -21.65 22.23 -6.79
N GLU A 234 -22.10 21.03 -7.15
CA GLU A 234 -23.50 20.69 -7.32
C GLU A 234 -24.05 20.18 -5.98
N ASP A 235 -25.28 20.59 -5.65
CA ASP A 235 -25.90 20.34 -4.36
C ASP A 235 -26.17 18.84 -4.15
N LEU A 236 -25.87 18.35 -2.94
CA LEU A 236 -26.13 16.96 -2.53
C LEU A 236 -27.63 16.59 -2.66
N PRO A 237 -27.97 15.33 -2.97
CA PRO A 237 -29.36 14.89 -3.05
C PRO A 237 -30.11 15.18 -1.75
N GLN A 238 -31.27 15.84 -1.84
CA GLN A 238 -32.12 16.21 -0.70
C GLN A 238 -32.57 15.01 0.15
N GLU A 239 -32.44 13.79 -0.39
CA GLU A 239 -32.84 12.51 0.22
C GLU A 239 -31.99 12.11 1.45
N PHE A 240 -30.82 12.74 1.65
CA PHE A 240 -29.96 12.50 2.80
C PHE A 240 -30.16 13.50 3.96
N GLN A 241 -31.28 14.21 3.98
CA GLN A 241 -31.65 15.05 5.12
C GLN A 241 -31.92 14.18 6.35
N GLU A 242 -31.24 14.49 7.47
CA GLU A 242 -31.31 13.73 8.73
C GLU A 242 -32.73 13.50 9.23
N GLU A 243 -33.64 14.44 8.95
CA GLU A 243 -35.06 14.36 9.35
C GLU A 243 -35.78 13.14 8.78
N PHE A 244 -35.44 12.72 7.55
CA PHE A 244 -36.05 11.55 6.92
C PHE A 244 -35.61 10.24 7.58
N PHE A 245 -34.34 10.14 7.97
CA PHE A 245 -33.75 8.95 8.59
C PHE A 245 -34.26 8.71 10.01
N LEU A 246 -34.68 9.77 10.72
CA LEU A 246 -35.17 9.67 12.09
C LEU A 246 -36.63 9.24 12.21
N ALA A 247 -37.41 9.35 11.12
CA ALA A 247 -38.85 9.08 11.13
C ALA A 247 -39.19 7.59 10.94
N ASP A 248 -38.42 6.85 10.12
CA ASP A 248 -38.69 5.45 9.77
C ASP A 248 -37.37 4.68 9.57
N VAL A 249 -36.99 3.89 10.58
CA VAL A 249 -35.74 3.13 10.62
C VAL A 249 -35.66 2.10 9.49
N ASP A 250 -36.74 1.37 9.23
CA ASP A 250 -36.75 0.31 8.22
C ASP A 250 -36.69 0.88 6.79
N ARG A 251 -37.31 2.04 6.58
CA ARG A 251 -37.19 2.77 5.31
C ARG A 251 -35.79 3.37 5.14
N ALA A 252 -35.20 3.91 6.21
CA ALA A 252 -33.83 4.41 6.21
C ALA A 252 -32.81 3.31 5.85
N LEU A 253 -32.92 2.14 6.47
CA LEU A 253 -32.04 0.99 6.17
C LEU A 253 -32.19 0.50 4.73
N ARG A 254 -33.42 0.41 4.20
CA ARG A 254 -33.64 0.04 2.78
C ARG A 254 -33.07 1.06 1.80
N THR A 255 -33.19 2.36 2.13
CA THR A 255 -32.63 3.44 1.30
C THR A 255 -31.11 3.41 1.33
N ALA A 256 -30.52 3.19 2.51
CA ALA A 256 -29.09 2.98 2.68
C ALA A 256 -28.56 1.81 1.84
N GLN A 257 -29.24 0.67 1.90
CA GLN A 257 -28.88 -0.51 1.13
C GLN A 257 -28.94 -0.25 -0.37
N GLY A 258 -30.03 0.34 -0.87
CA GLY A 258 -30.18 0.69 -2.28
C GLY A 258 -29.06 1.62 -2.76
N PHE A 259 -28.69 2.62 -1.97
CA PHE A 259 -27.58 3.52 -2.28
C PHE A 259 -26.22 2.80 -2.32
N LEU A 260 -25.97 1.89 -1.38
CA LEU A 260 -24.74 1.10 -1.34
C LEU A 260 -24.62 0.17 -2.55
N GLU A 261 -25.72 -0.47 -2.95
CA GLU A 261 -25.78 -1.35 -4.12
C GLU A 261 -25.56 -0.55 -5.43
N GLU A 262 -26.23 0.59 -5.58
CA GLU A 262 -26.05 1.47 -6.74
C GLU A 262 -24.63 2.05 -6.81
N GLY A 263 -24.07 2.45 -5.66
CA GLY A 263 -22.68 2.88 -5.57
C GLY A 263 -21.69 1.75 -5.89
N ALA A 264 -21.97 0.51 -5.47
CA ALA A 264 -21.12 -0.63 -5.79
C ALA A 264 -21.12 -0.94 -7.30
N GLN A 265 -22.27 -0.85 -7.97
CA GLN A 265 -22.37 -1.00 -9.42
C GLN A 265 -21.56 0.08 -10.16
N ARG A 266 -21.71 1.35 -9.75
CA ARG A 266 -20.96 2.46 -10.35
C ARG A 266 -19.45 2.32 -10.15
N ARG A 267 -18.99 1.97 -8.94
CA ARG A 267 -17.58 1.68 -8.70
C ARG A 267 -17.07 0.51 -9.54
N GLY A 268 -17.88 -0.54 -9.72
CA GLY A 268 -17.55 -1.65 -10.61
C GLY A 268 -17.29 -1.19 -12.05
N HIS A 269 -18.20 -0.39 -12.61
CA HIS A 269 -18.02 0.20 -13.94
C HIS A 269 -16.77 1.08 -14.03
N LEU A 270 -16.55 1.94 -13.03
CA LEU A 270 -15.36 2.80 -12.99
C LEU A 270 -14.06 1.99 -12.86
N VAL A 271 -14.07 0.87 -12.12
CA VAL A 271 -12.92 -0.04 -12.03
C VAL A 271 -12.64 -0.69 -13.37
N ASP A 272 -13.66 -1.13 -14.08
CA ASP A 272 -13.51 -1.74 -15.41
C ASP A 272 -12.98 -0.72 -16.43
N ASP A 273 -13.51 0.51 -16.42
CA ASP A 273 -13.08 1.59 -17.32
C ASP A 273 -11.66 2.09 -17.00
N LEU A 274 -11.32 2.24 -15.72
CA LEU A 274 -9.96 2.61 -15.30
C LEU A 274 -8.96 1.46 -15.51
N GLY A 275 -9.43 0.21 -15.40
CA GLY A 275 -8.65 -1.00 -15.50
C GLY A 275 -8.29 -1.38 -16.95
N SER A 276 -9.22 -1.20 -17.90
CA SER A 276 -8.98 -1.55 -19.31
C SER A 276 -7.84 -0.76 -19.94
N ASP A 277 -7.68 0.51 -19.53
CA ASP A 277 -6.76 1.44 -20.17
C ASP A 277 -5.44 1.60 -19.39
N ALA A 278 -5.44 1.38 -18.07
CA ALA A 278 -4.28 1.61 -17.21
C ALA A 278 -3.58 0.34 -16.69
N ALA A 279 -4.04 -0.86 -17.04
CA ALA A 279 -3.47 -2.12 -16.54
C ALA A 279 -1.97 -2.28 -16.84
N GLY A 280 -1.46 -1.78 -17.98
CA GLY A 280 -0.10 -2.06 -18.44
C GLY A 280 1.05 -1.68 -17.48
N PRO A 281 1.14 -0.43 -16.99
CA PRO A 281 2.29 0.01 -16.17
C PRO A 281 2.04 -0.05 -14.66
N LEU A 282 0.79 0.10 -14.19
CA LEU A 282 0.48 0.16 -12.76
C LEU A 282 0.28 -1.24 -12.15
N GLU A 283 -0.29 -2.20 -12.89
CA GLU A 283 -0.32 -3.60 -12.41
C GLU A 283 1.09 -4.15 -12.28
N ALA A 284 2.01 -3.85 -13.21
CA ALA A 284 3.40 -4.29 -13.09
C ALA A 284 4.05 -3.80 -11.78
N ARG A 285 3.67 -2.60 -11.31
CA ARG A 285 4.17 -2.03 -10.05
C ARG A 285 3.50 -2.64 -8.82
N GLN A 286 2.17 -2.83 -8.84
CA GLN A 286 1.44 -3.49 -7.75
C GLN A 286 1.80 -4.98 -7.62
N VAL A 287 1.95 -5.68 -8.75
CA VAL A 287 2.46 -7.05 -8.82
C VAL A 287 3.87 -7.09 -8.24
N GLY A 288 4.73 -6.12 -8.58
CA GLY A 288 6.07 -5.99 -8.00
C GLY A 288 6.06 -5.82 -6.46
N GLU A 289 5.18 -4.98 -5.92
CA GLU A 289 5.01 -4.80 -4.47
C GLU A 289 4.48 -6.08 -3.81
N GLY A 290 3.53 -6.77 -4.43
CA GLY A 290 3.03 -8.06 -3.97
C GLY A 290 4.13 -9.12 -3.91
N TRP A 291 4.95 -9.24 -4.96
CA TRP A 291 6.09 -10.17 -4.99
C TRP A 291 7.12 -9.87 -3.92
N LEU A 292 7.35 -8.59 -3.60
CA LEU A 292 8.29 -8.20 -2.55
C LEU A 292 7.76 -8.62 -1.17
N ILE A 293 6.48 -8.44 -0.90
CA ILE A 293 5.84 -8.91 0.34
C ILE A 293 5.90 -10.44 0.44
N VAL A 294 5.60 -11.15 -0.65
CA VAL A 294 5.68 -12.61 -0.71
C VAL A 294 7.11 -13.11 -0.48
N ALA A 295 8.11 -12.50 -1.13
CA ALA A 295 9.51 -12.85 -0.96
C ALA A 295 9.99 -12.64 0.48
N LEU A 296 9.57 -11.54 1.13
CA LEU A 296 9.86 -11.28 2.53
C LEU A 296 9.25 -12.35 3.45
N LEU A 297 7.99 -12.71 3.24
CA LEU A 297 7.34 -13.74 4.04
C LEU A 297 7.97 -15.12 3.82
N LEU A 298 8.34 -15.45 2.58
CA LEU A 298 9.05 -16.67 2.26
C LEU A 298 10.42 -16.73 2.96
N GLY A 299 11.15 -15.60 2.98
CA GLY A 299 12.42 -15.46 3.69
C GLY A 299 12.28 -15.70 5.20
N ARG A 300 11.23 -15.15 5.82
CA ARG A 300 10.94 -15.37 7.25
C ARG A 300 10.56 -16.83 7.54
N LEU A 301 9.74 -17.43 6.67
CA LEU A 301 9.35 -18.84 6.78
C LEU A 301 10.59 -19.74 6.70
N LEU A 302 11.47 -19.49 5.73
CA LEU A 302 12.74 -20.18 5.59
C LEU A 302 13.62 -20.00 6.83
N GLY A 303 13.67 -18.79 7.40
CA GLY A 303 14.36 -18.49 8.65
C GLY A 303 13.88 -19.34 9.82
N CYS A 304 12.55 -19.44 10.02
CA CYS A 304 11.95 -20.32 11.04
C CYS A 304 12.34 -21.80 10.82
N VAL A 305 12.28 -22.28 9.59
CA VAL A 305 12.60 -23.68 9.26
C VAL A 305 14.07 -23.98 9.54
N LEU A 306 14.98 -23.08 9.17
CA LEU A 306 16.42 -23.23 9.44
C LEU A 306 16.74 -23.21 10.93
N MET A 307 16.08 -22.34 11.72
CA MET A 307 16.21 -22.36 13.19
C MET A 307 15.75 -23.69 13.78
N MET A 308 14.59 -24.19 13.37
CA MET A 308 14.07 -25.47 13.86
C MET A 308 14.98 -26.64 13.46
N ALA A 309 15.43 -26.69 12.20
CA ALA A 309 16.34 -27.72 11.72
C ALA A 309 17.69 -27.68 12.46
N GLY A 310 18.26 -26.50 12.65
CA GLY A 310 19.50 -26.30 13.39
C GLY A 310 19.39 -26.75 14.85
N ALA A 311 18.29 -26.41 15.52
CA ALA A 311 18.07 -26.79 16.92
C ALA A 311 17.82 -28.30 17.11
N VAL A 312 17.09 -28.93 16.19
CA VAL A 312 16.92 -30.39 16.17
C VAL A 312 18.25 -31.09 15.91
N LEU A 313 19.02 -30.61 14.93
CA LEU A 313 20.35 -31.16 14.63
C LEU A 313 21.33 -30.98 15.81
N TYR A 314 21.28 -29.83 16.48
CA TYR A 314 22.07 -29.59 17.69
C TYR A 314 21.75 -30.63 18.77
N TYR A 315 20.46 -30.89 19.00
CA TYR A 315 20.01 -31.86 19.98
C TYR A 315 20.43 -33.30 19.61
N THR A 316 20.29 -33.71 18.35
CA THR A 316 20.68 -35.06 17.91
C THR A 316 22.19 -35.26 17.96
N VAL A 317 22.99 -34.29 17.52
CA VAL A 317 24.46 -34.38 17.59
C VAL A 317 24.92 -34.46 19.05
N LYS A 318 24.34 -33.65 19.94
CA LYS A 318 24.68 -33.64 21.37
C LYS A 318 24.36 -34.97 22.07
N THR A 319 23.29 -35.64 21.66
CA THR A 319 22.85 -36.90 22.27
C THR A 319 23.61 -38.12 21.74
N TRP A 320 24.05 -38.11 20.48
CA TRP A 320 24.69 -39.25 19.83
C TRP A 320 26.22 -39.22 19.82
N VAL A 321 26.84 -38.04 19.84
CA VAL A 321 28.29 -37.91 19.68
C VAL A 321 28.95 -37.65 21.04
N THR A 322 29.81 -38.57 21.48
CA THR A 322 30.62 -38.43 22.70
C THR A 322 31.57 -37.23 22.61
N ALA A 323 31.18 -36.11 23.23
CA ALA A 323 31.92 -34.93 23.73
C ALA A 323 33.13 -34.29 23.00
N SER A 324 33.81 -34.92 22.03
CA SER A 324 35.11 -34.46 21.48
C SER A 324 35.08 -33.97 20.03
N SER A 325 33.89 -33.71 19.47
CA SER A 325 33.73 -33.43 18.04
C SER A 325 33.43 -31.95 17.74
N ASN A 326 34.26 -31.31 16.90
CA ASN A 326 34.11 -29.93 16.40
C ASN A 326 32.85 -29.68 15.55
N TRP A 327 31.96 -30.66 15.43
CA TRP A 327 30.76 -30.60 14.58
C TRP A 327 29.63 -29.72 15.15
N LEU A 328 29.78 -29.21 16.38
CA LEU A 328 28.85 -28.26 16.99
C LEU A 328 28.76 -26.92 16.25
N GLY A 329 29.78 -26.53 15.48
CA GLY A 329 29.77 -25.24 14.78
C GLY A 329 28.71 -25.14 13.67
N PHE A 330 28.37 -26.26 13.01
CA PHE A 330 27.40 -26.26 11.90
C PHE A 330 25.95 -25.95 12.33
N PRO A 331 25.37 -26.62 13.34
CA PRO A 331 24.02 -26.28 13.82
C PRO A 331 23.92 -24.85 14.38
N ASP A 332 24.97 -24.35 15.04
CA ASP A 332 25.01 -22.96 15.53
C ASP A 332 24.95 -21.96 14.36
N LEU A 333 25.68 -22.21 13.27
CA LEU A 333 25.59 -21.38 12.05
C LEU A 333 24.19 -21.42 11.42
N LEU A 334 23.55 -22.59 11.41
CA LEU A 334 22.19 -22.78 10.91
C LEU A 334 21.17 -21.97 11.72
N VAL A 335 21.25 -22.01 13.05
CA VAL A 335 20.40 -21.23 13.95
C VAL A 335 20.65 -19.74 13.76
N MET A 336 21.92 -19.32 13.69
CA MET A 336 22.28 -17.90 13.46
C MET A 336 21.78 -17.39 12.12
N PHE A 337 21.91 -18.16 11.05
CA PHE A 337 21.39 -17.79 9.73
C PHE A 337 19.86 -17.72 9.72
N GLY A 338 19.19 -18.63 10.42
CA GLY A 338 17.75 -18.60 10.62
C GLY A 338 17.28 -17.36 11.38
N ILE A 339 17.98 -16.97 12.46
CA ILE A 339 17.71 -15.72 13.20
C ILE A 339 17.90 -14.52 12.29
N VAL A 340 18.99 -14.49 11.52
CA VAL A 340 19.28 -13.40 10.57
C VAL A 340 18.11 -13.25 9.61
N LEU A 341 17.68 -14.32 8.91
CA LEU A 341 16.55 -14.28 7.97
C LEU A 341 15.22 -13.87 8.64
N LEU A 342 14.99 -14.28 9.88
CA LEU A 342 13.76 -13.97 10.61
C LEU A 342 13.67 -12.51 11.05
N VAL A 343 14.81 -11.89 11.38
CA VAL A 343 14.90 -10.48 11.82
C VAL A 343 14.69 -9.50 10.65
N ASP A 344 14.42 -10.01 9.45
CA ASP A 344 14.18 -9.22 8.24
C ASP A 344 15.42 -8.39 7.88
N PRO A 345 16.57 -9.06 7.69
CA PRO A 345 17.81 -8.37 7.48
C PRO A 345 17.83 -7.82 6.07
N TRP A 346 16.92 -8.22 5.17
CA TRP A 346 16.98 -7.84 3.76
C TRP A 346 16.58 -6.39 3.54
N ASP A 347 15.66 -5.84 4.33
CA ASP A 347 15.29 -4.44 4.19
C ASP A 347 16.38 -3.53 4.79
N ILE A 348 16.97 -3.94 5.92
CA ILE A 348 18.14 -3.26 6.50
C ILE A 348 19.36 -3.46 5.60
N ALA A 349 19.69 -4.68 5.21
CA ALA A 349 20.86 -4.99 4.39
C ALA A 349 20.69 -4.42 3.00
N TRP A 350 19.53 -4.49 2.35
CA TRP A 350 19.36 -3.85 1.05
C TRP A 350 19.41 -2.33 1.19
N ASN A 351 18.67 -1.70 2.11
CA ASN A 351 18.69 -0.24 2.24
C ASN A 351 19.97 0.31 2.89
N THR A 352 20.76 -0.51 3.57
CA THR A 352 22.06 -0.12 4.18
C THR A 352 23.23 -0.50 3.27
N VAL A 353 23.28 -1.75 2.84
CA VAL A 353 24.36 -2.31 2.02
C VAL A 353 24.25 -1.83 0.60
N ARG A 354 23.07 -1.60 0.00
CA ARG A 354 22.99 -1.04 -1.35
C ARG A 354 23.62 0.35 -1.45
N PRO A 355 23.29 1.36 -0.62
CA PRO A 355 23.99 2.64 -0.68
C PRO A 355 25.45 2.53 -0.23
N TRP A 356 25.83 1.59 0.65
CA TRP A 356 27.24 1.36 1.01
C TRP A 356 28.05 0.73 -0.13
N VAL A 357 27.48 -0.24 -0.85
CA VAL A 357 28.05 -0.87 -2.05
C VAL A 357 28.10 0.14 -3.18
N LEU A 358 27.01 0.87 -3.42
CA LEU A 358 27.01 1.97 -4.38
C LEU A 358 28.05 3.03 -3.99
N ARG A 359 28.31 3.30 -2.70
CA ARG A 359 29.40 4.19 -2.26
C ARG A 359 30.80 3.68 -2.57
N ILE A 360 31.01 2.37 -2.50
CA ILE A 360 32.30 1.79 -2.93
C ILE A 360 32.51 2.05 -4.43
N PHE A 361 31.44 2.11 -5.22
CA PHE A 361 31.50 2.37 -6.65
C PHE A 361 31.28 3.84 -7.06
N THR A 362 30.73 4.68 -6.18
CA THR A 362 30.39 6.09 -6.43
C THR A 362 30.86 6.94 -5.23
N ASP A 363 31.77 7.87 -5.46
CA ASP A 363 32.49 8.65 -4.44
C ASP A 363 31.61 9.72 -3.72
N GLN A 364 30.40 9.35 -3.27
CA GLN A 364 29.47 10.22 -2.57
C GLN A 364 29.54 10.04 -1.05
N ARG A 365 29.93 11.11 -0.33
CA ARG A 365 30.13 11.17 1.13
C ARG A 365 29.01 11.91 1.88
N GLU A 366 27.76 11.47 1.77
CA GLU A 366 26.69 12.02 2.64
C GLU A 366 26.42 11.12 3.86
N PRO A 367 26.11 11.66 5.06
CA PRO A 367 25.76 10.87 6.23
C PRO A 367 24.38 10.18 6.05
N VAL A 368 24.30 8.88 6.33
CA VAL A 368 23.02 8.14 6.33
C VAL A 368 22.28 8.49 7.61
N VAL A 369 21.10 9.10 7.49
CA VAL A 369 20.19 9.31 8.62
C VAL A 369 19.26 8.10 8.71
N TRP A 370 19.23 7.47 9.88
CA TRP A 370 18.44 6.28 10.14
C TRP A 370 17.08 6.69 10.70
N ASP A 371 16.08 6.84 9.85
CA ASP A 371 14.69 7.07 10.30
C ASP A 371 14.02 5.74 10.66
N LEU A 372 14.63 4.96 11.58
CA LEU A 372 13.94 3.84 12.19
C LEU A 372 13.10 4.37 13.36
N THR A 373 11.78 4.32 13.22
CA THR A 373 10.91 4.60 14.36
C THR A 373 11.07 3.48 15.40
N VAL A 374 11.18 3.86 16.68
CA VAL A 374 11.33 2.93 17.82
C VAL A 374 10.26 1.83 17.80
N ARG A 375 9.05 2.16 17.32
CA ARG A 375 7.93 1.23 17.17
C ARG A 375 8.24 0.09 16.21
N GLU A 376 8.89 0.37 15.08
CA GLU A 376 9.25 -0.65 14.09
C GLU A 376 10.33 -1.59 14.63
N VAL A 377 11.33 -1.03 15.32
CA VAL A 377 12.37 -1.82 16.00
C VAL A 377 11.75 -2.71 17.07
N LEU A 378 10.83 -2.17 17.89
CA LEU A 378 10.16 -2.93 18.94
C LEU A 378 9.36 -4.10 18.36
N VAL A 379 8.59 -3.88 17.29
CA VAL A 379 7.83 -4.96 16.63
C VAL A 379 8.75 -6.04 16.07
N ARG A 380 9.92 -5.68 15.54
CA ARG A 380 10.93 -6.63 15.04
C ARG A 380 11.56 -7.43 16.18
N VAL A 381 11.96 -6.77 17.27
CA VAL A 381 12.52 -7.42 18.46
C VAL A 381 11.50 -8.36 19.10
N LEU A 382 10.22 -7.96 19.14
CA LEU A 382 9.15 -8.78 19.73
C LEU A 382 8.89 -10.08 18.95
N ARG A 383 9.38 -10.24 17.72
CA ARG A 383 9.21 -11.48 16.92
C ARG A 383 10.23 -12.56 17.27
N VAL A 384 11.43 -12.17 17.69
CA VAL A 384 12.49 -13.09 18.11
C VAL A 384 12.05 -14.06 19.21
N PRO A 385 11.37 -13.64 20.31
CA PRO A 385 10.92 -14.57 21.34
C PRO A 385 9.86 -15.56 20.83
N TRP A 386 9.01 -15.18 19.87
CA TRP A 386 8.04 -16.10 19.29
C TRP A 386 8.69 -17.16 18.40
N ALA A 387 9.70 -16.79 17.62
CA ALA A 387 10.49 -17.76 16.85
C ALA A 387 11.34 -18.66 17.76
N ALA A 388 11.86 -18.12 18.86
CA ALA A 388 12.53 -18.92 19.88
C ALA A 388 11.56 -19.91 20.54
N ALA A 389 10.32 -19.51 20.84
CA ALA A 389 9.28 -20.38 21.35
C ALA A 389 8.89 -21.49 20.36
N ALA A 390 8.77 -21.16 19.07
CA ALA A 390 8.51 -22.16 18.02
C ALA A 390 9.66 -23.17 17.91
N THR A 391 10.90 -22.69 17.94
CA THR A 391 12.10 -23.54 17.96
C THR A 391 12.14 -24.44 19.19
N ALA A 392 11.83 -23.91 20.38
CA ALA A 392 11.75 -24.68 21.62
C ALA A 392 10.66 -25.76 21.55
N ALA A 393 9.49 -25.44 20.99
CA ALA A 393 8.41 -26.41 20.79
C ALA A 393 8.81 -27.54 19.82
N ALA A 394 9.57 -27.22 18.76
CA ALA A 394 10.10 -28.22 17.83
C ALA A 394 11.11 -29.16 18.51
N VAL A 395 12.06 -28.61 19.28
CA VAL A 395 13.02 -29.41 20.04
C VAL A 395 12.31 -30.27 21.09
N LEU A 396 11.34 -29.72 21.81
CA LEU A 396 10.54 -30.44 22.78
C LEU A 396 9.76 -31.59 22.12
N SER A 397 9.24 -31.38 20.92
CA SER A 397 8.55 -32.43 20.15
C SER A 397 9.48 -33.59 19.83
N VAL A 398 10.71 -33.32 19.38
CA VAL A 398 11.69 -34.38 19.09
C VAL A 398 12.17 -35.08 20.35
N ALA A 399 12.41 -34.33 21.43
CA ALA A 399 12.82 -34.90 22.72
C ALA A 399 11.74 -35.80 23.34
N THR A 400 10.47 -35.37 23.28
CA THR A 400 9.34 -36.14 23.83
C THR A 400 9.04 -37.41 23.02
N VAL A 401 9.19 -37.37 21.70
CA VAL A 401 9.08 -38.56 20.84
C VAL A 401 10.12 -39.61 21.20
N SER A 402 11.36 -39.18 21.45
CA SER A 402 12.45 -40.11 21.73
C SER A 402 12.39 -40.74 23.13
N TRP A 403 11.73 -40.07 24.09
CA TRP A 403 11.74 -40.53 25.48
C TRP A 403 10.40 -41.12 25.96
N TRP A 404 9.25 -40.67 25.43
CA TRP A 404 7.94 -40.96 26.04
C TRP A 404 6.99 -41.68 25.09
N SER A 405 6.49 -40.99 24.05
CA SER A 405 5.48 -41.54 23.14
C SER A 405 5.25 -40.65 21.91
N PRO A 406 5.02 -41.23 20.72
CA PRO A 406 4.70 -40.47 19.51
C PRO A 406 3.36 -39.71 19.59
N TRP A 407 2.43 -40.10 20.47
CA TRP A 407 1.12 -39.44 20.60
C TRP A 407 1.21 -37.98 21.07
N ILE A 408 2.30 -37.59 21.75
CA ILE A 408 2.54 -36.21 22.19
C ILE A 408 2.67 -35.26 20.99
N LEU A 409 3.06 -35.76 19.81
CA LEU A 409 3.13 -34.96 18.58
C LEU A 409 1.80 -34.32 18.21
N LEU A 410 0.66 -34.97 18.51
CA LEU A 410 -0.65 -34.40 18.24
C LEU A 410 -0.90 -33.09 19.02
N ALA A 411 -0.27 -32.92 20.18
CA ALA A 411 -0.42 -31.72 21.00
C ALA A 411 0.65 -30.67 20.68
N THR A 412 1.90 -31.07 20.42
CA THR A 412 3.00 -30.12 20.26
C THR A 412 3.10 -29.53 18.85
N VAL A 413 2.72 -30.30 17.82
CA VAL A 413 2.78 -29.85 16.42
C VAL A 413 1.85 -28.66 16.17
N PRO A 414 0.56 -28.64 16.61
CA PRO A 414 -0.31 -27.49 16.43
C PRO A 414 0.20 -26.23 17.14
N VAL A 415 0.79 -26.38 18.33
CA VAL A 415 1.35 -25.25 19.09
C VAL A 415 2.59 -24.68 18.39
N GLY A 416 3.47 -25.55 17.89
CA GLY A 416 4.61 -25.15 17.05
C GLY A 416 4.17 -24.43 15.77
N LEU A 417 3.14 -24.96 15.10
CA LEU A 417 2.58 -24.36 13.89
C LEU A 417 1.95 -22.99 14.16
N GLY A 418 1.19 -22.86 15.26
CA GLY A 418 0.57 -21.60 15.66
C GLY A 418 1.59 -20.52 16.00
N THR A 419 2.64 -20.87 16.74
CA THR A 419 3.74 -19.94 17.09
C THR A 419 4.57 -19.56 15.87
N MET A 420 4.85 -20.49 14.96
CA MET A 420 5.51 -20.22 13.68
C MET A 420 4.68 -19.27 12.80
N THR A 421 3.38 -19.55 12.67
CA THR A 421 2.46 -18.70 11.89
C THR A 421 2.43 -17.28 12.46
N TYR A 422 2.38 -17.15 13.78
CA TYR A 422 2.44 -15.86 14.45
C TYR A 422 3.80 -15.16 14.29
N ALA A 423 4.92 -15.89 14.29
CA ALA A 423 6.24 -15.31 14.07
C ALA A 423 6.43 -14.78 12.65
N VAL A 424 5.87 -15.47 11.64
CA VAL A 424 5.99 -15.10 10.21
C VAL A 424 5.07 -13.93 9.85
N ILE A 425 3.79 -14.03 10.21
CA ILE A 425 2.74 -13.07 9.84
C ILE A 425 2.73 -11.86 10.80
N GLY A 426 3.03 -12.09 12.08
CA GLY A 426 2.86 -11.10 13.14
C GLY A 426 1.41 -10.67 13.32
N ARG A 427 1.20 -9.50 13.93
CA ARG A 427 -0.13 -8.88 14.10
C ARG A 427 -0.58 -8.07 12.88
N ASN A 428 0.13 -8.17 11.75
CA ASN A 428 -0.16 -7.31 10.61
C ASN A 428 -1.33 -7.88 9.80
N ARG A 429 -2.56 -7.43 10.10
CA ARG A 429 -3.77 -7.87 9.39
C ARG A 429 -3.66 -7.68 7.88
N HIS A 430 -3.04 -6.59 7.45
CA HIS A 430 -2.87 -6.28 6.04
C HIS A 430 -2.05 -7.33 5.28
N ALA A 431 -1.07 -7.97 5.94
CA ALA A 431 -0.31 -9.06 5.35
C ALA A 431 -1.16 -10.31 5.17
N VAL A 432 -2.10 -10.60 6.08
CA VAL A 432 -3.03 -11.73 5.94
C VAL A 432 -3.94 -11.53 4.73
N ASP A 433 -4.48 -10.33 4.57
CA ASP A 433 -5.42 -10.01 3.50
C ASP A 433 -4.77 -10.06 2.11
N VAL A 434 -3.49 -9.69 2.02
CA VAL A 434 -2.71 -9.77 0.76
C VAL A 434 -2.25 -11.19 0.46
N VAL A 435 -1.89 -11.97 1.49
CA VAL A 435 -1.27 -13.29 1.32
C VAL A 435 -2.31 -14.39 1.10
N ALA A 436 -3.48 -14.28 1.72
CA ALA A 436 -4.57 -15.24 1.55
C ALA A 436 -4.95 -15.49 0.07
N PRO A 437 -5.19 -14.46 -0.77
CA PRO A 437 -5.52 -14.67 -2.18
C PRO A 437 -4.34 -15.27 -2.96
N VAL A 438 -3.11 -14.83 -2.72
CA VAL A 438 -1.91 -15.36 -3.39
C VAL A 438 -1.65 -16.82 -3.02
N LEU A 439 -1.80 -17.19 -1.74
CA LEU A 439 -1.71 -18.59 -1.30
C LEU A 439 -2.83 -19.43 -1.91
N SER A 440 -4.05 -18.92 -1.96
CA SER A 440 -5.17 -19.66 -2.57
C SER A 440 -4.96 -19.91 -4.06
N ALA A 441 -4.45 -18.91 -4.80
CA ALA A 441 -4.10 -19.02 -6.20
C ALA A 441 -2.90 -19.97 -6.41
N GLY A 442 -1.89 -19.91 -5.55
CA GLY A 442 -0.74 -20.80 -5.57
C GLY A 442 -1.11 -22.26 -5.27
N VAL A 443 -1.98 -22.49 -4.28
CA VAL A 443 -2.51 -23.83 -3.95
C VAL A 443 -3.37 -24.36 -5.09
N ALA A 444 -4.21 -23.53 -5.71
CA ALA A 444 -4.97 -23.90 -6.91
C ALA A 444 -4.05 -24.27 -8.08
N GLY A 445 -2.97 -23.50 -8.30
CA GLY A 445 -1.95 -23.80 -9.32
C GLY A 445 -1.19 -25.09 -9.04
N LEU A 446 -0.75 -25.33 -7.79
CA LEU A 446 -0.10 -26.57 -7.37
C LEU A 446 -1.04 -27.78 -7.50
N ARG A 447 -2.33 -27.62 -7.17
CA ARG A 447 -3.34 -28.66 -7.34
C ARG A 447 -3.59 -28.99 -8.81
N ALA A 448 -3.46 -28.01 -9.71
CA ALA A 448 -3.53 -28.22 -11.15
C ALA A 448 -2.28 -28.92 -11.72
N LEU A 449 -1.12 -28.77 -11.06
CA LEU A 449 0.15 -29.42 -11.43
C LEU A 449 0.31 -30.84 -10.86
N LEU A 450 -0.38 -31.15 -9.77
CA LEU A 450 -0.48 -32.53 -9.27
C LEU A 450 -1.32 -33.32 -10.27
N PRO A 451 -0.74 -34.35 -10.94
CA PRO A 451 -1.52 -35.18 -11.85
C PRO A 451 -2.69 -35.75 -11.06
N ALA A 452 -3.92 -35.49 -11.55
CA ALA A 452 -5.13 -36.07 -10.97
C ALA A 452 -4.85 -37.55 -10.77
N GLU A 453 -4.87 -38.00 -9.51
CA GLU A 453 -4.55 -39.38 -9.16
C GLU A 453 -5.30 -40.27 -10.13
N HIS A 454 -4.54 -41.08 -10.88
CA HIS A 454 -5.08 -42.07 -11.78
C HIS A 454 -6.21 -42.77 -11.03
N PRO A 455 -7.47 -42.73 -11.52
CA PRO A 455 -8.55 -43.44 -10.86
C PRO A 455 -8.09 -44.89 -10.78
N LEU A 456 -7.79 -45.35 -9.57
CA LEU A 456 -7.36 -46.71 -9.32
C LEU A 456 -8.45 -47.58 -9.96
N HIS A 457 -8.04 -48.34 -10.98
CA HIS A 457 -8.89 -49.30 -11.66
C HIS A 457 -9.65 -50.08 -10.60
N GLU A 458 -10.95 -49.79 -10.51
CA GLU A 458 -11.93 -50.52 -9.75
C GLU A 458 -11.88 -51.94 -10.31
N THR A 459 -11.15 -52.81 -9.62
CA THR A 459 -11.04 -54.22 -9.98
C THR A 459 -12.42 -54.81 -9.85
N ALA A 460 -13.04 -55.06 -11.00
CA ALA A 460 -14.29 -55.76 -11.16
C ALA A 460 -14.28 -57.02 -10.29
N THR A 461 -15.06 -56.96 -9.20
CA THR A 461 -15.38 -58.12 -8.39
C THR A 461 -16.35 -58.97 -9.20
N THR A 462 -15.79 -59.95 -9.92
CA THR A 462 -16.52 -61.05 -10.53
C THR A 462 -17.44 -61.69 -9.48
N THR A 463 -18.74 -61.43 -9.61
CA THR A 463 -19.80 -62.07 -8.83
C THR A 463 -19.88 -63.54 -9.24
N PRO A 464 -19.80 -64.51 -8.31
CA PRO A 464 -19.97 -65.91 -8.66
C PRO A 464 -21.43 -66.22 -8.96
N GLN A 465 -21.62 -66.72 -10.16
CA GLN A 465 -22.83 -67.27 -10.77
C GLN A 465 -23.52 -68.29 -9.86
N GLN A 466 -24.69 -67.93 -9.35
CA GLN A 466 -25.53 -68.76 -8.50
C GLN A 466 -26.24 -69.82 -9.35
N ALA A 467 -25.99 -71.09 -9.06
CA ALA A 467 -26.60 -72.24 -9.73
C ALA A 467 -28.11 -72.35 -9.45
N PRO A 468 -28.94 -72.74 -10.43
CA PRO A 468 -30.36 -72.95 -10.22
C PRO A 468 -30.61 -74.25 -9.44
N SER A 469 -31.16 -74.13 -8.24
CA SER A 469 -31.69 -75.25 -7.47
C SER A 469 -32.96 -75.77 -8.15
N THR A 470 -32.83 -76.94 -8.77
CA THR A 470 -33.93 -77.77 -9.22
C THR A 470 -34.39 -78.73 -8.12
N LYS A 471 -35.72 -78.90 -8.06
CA LYS A 471 -36.50 -80.04 -7.52
C LYS A 471 -37.07 -79.89 -6.11
N GLY A 472 -38.38 -80.17 -6.04
CA GLY A 472 -38.84 -81.40 -5.40
C GLY A 472 -39.98 -81.20 -4.45
#